data_AF-A0A9P7N3P4-F1
#
_entry.id   AF-A0A9P7N3P4-F1
#
_cell.length_a   1.000
_cell.length_b   1.000
_cell.length_c   1.000
_cell.angle_alpha   90.00
_cell.angle_beta   90.00
_cell.angle_gamma   90.00
#
_symmetry.space_group_name_H-M   'P 1'
#
loop_
_entity.id
_entity.type
_entity.pdbx_description
1 polymer ?
#
loop_
_entity_poly.entity_id
_entity_poly.type
_entity_poly.pdbx_seq_one_letter_code
_entity_poly.pdbx_strand_id
1 'polypeptide(L)'
;MDQRPARSSGAEFYLGPVPTSSSPYLDSPSVTEAESARTSQPISRTSTSGNDARQDKASSFENAVLDSMHTSTTESVLSWHHFDSFQSLRNDYSSIFQLEQSRPSLSIKQSTVYPYVTSEDVDSILDSFEHNVNFWYPTMSRCQIERTRSLINSGVTLEDSIDVCVALLAMALGCASQVTTDMEKANSVSEQDTRRRISRRQMGDVYFNAALKRAYVAHLGVTSLSAQCLFYVGLYFAFLARPLQAWEYIGATAAKCMMLLSYPPNHETHEDKERTRRIFWSCYILESDYIAELSASPVSGISRMESSIPLPGAYNTHFAAAEEEQSSLYFLACISMRRLLNRVHQLLYAQGTGAALDTTRFPYIVAELQHQLDEWRNFLPPAFQFTIDTQPAANAASGFLRQRYLTCRSVIYRPYLMWLLSGSRGGNDDLSASTPSQEARKNCKACLDACLMHILNLRGFSQTVLVDSWICSLS
;
A
#
# COMPACT_ATOMS: atom_id res chain seq x y z
N MET A 1 69.30 60.76 -3.03
CA MET A 1 69.15 62.13 -3.56
C MET A 1 68.14 62.08 -4.68
N ASP A 2 67.10 62.92 -4.60
CA ASP A 2 66.62 63.85 -5.64
C ASP A 2 66.32 63.32 -7.07
N GLN A 3 65.25 63.75 -7.78
CA GLN A 3 64.20 64.73 -7.45
C GLN A 3 62.90 64.56 -8.30
N ARG A 4 61.86 65.34 -7.96
CA ARG A 4 60.59 65.59 -8.70
C ARG A 4 60.78 66.77 -9.70
N PRO A 5 59.78 67.32 -10.46
CA PRO A 5 58.30 67.15 -10.49
C PRO A 5 57.79 66.79 -11.92
N ALA A 6 56.63 67.16 -12.51
CA ALA A 6 55.45 68.02 -12.19
C ALA A 6 54.23 67.62 -13.08
N ARG A 7 53.08 68.33 -13.07
CA ARG A 7 52.02 68.47 -12.03
C ARG A 7 50.90 69.43 -12.49
N SER A 8 49.74 68.93 -12.90
CA SER A 8 48.45 69.67 -13.04
C SER A 8 47.35 68.82 -12.38
N SER A 9 46.55 69.29 -11.43
CA SER A 9 45.51 70.36 -11.44
C SER A 9 44.23 69.93 -12.17
N GLY A 10 43.06 69.80 -11.51
CA GLY A 10 42.76 69.91 -10.07
C GLY A 10 41.25 69.94 -9.74
N ALA A 11 40.94 70.00 -8.44
CA ALA A 11 39.62 70.15 -7.79
C ALA A 11 38.66 68.93 -7.77
N GLU A 12 38.11 68.67 -6.57
CA GLU A 12 37.03 67.72 -6.25
C GLU A 12 35.76 68.50 -5.84
N PHE A 13 34.59 67.86 -5.81
CA PHE A 13 33.58 68.07 -4.74
C PHE A 13 32.59 66.90 -4.65
N TYR A 14 32.16 66.56 -3.44
CA TYR A 14 31.18 65.50 -3.11
C TYR A 14 29.73 65.98 -3.26
N LEU A 15 28.77 65.06 -3.53
CA LEU A 15 27.40 65.04 -2.97
C LEU A 15 26.56 63.80 -3.38
N GLY A 16 25.89 63.16 -2.40
CA GLY A 16 24.55 62.54 -2.47
C GLY A 16 24.19 61.38 -3.45
N PRO A 17 23.69 60.22 -2.97
CA PRO A 17 22.92 59.23 -3.75
C PRO A 17 21.37 59.42 -3.64
N VAL A 18 20.57 58.47 -4.18
CA VAL A 18 19.06 58.38 -4.19
C VAL A 18 18.42 59.20 -5.36
N PRO A 19 17.36 58.77 -6.11
CA PRO A 19 16.21 57.92 -5.73
C PRO A 19 15.67 56.78 -6.67
N THR A 20 15.03 55.78 -6.02
CA THR A 20 13.79 54.99 -6.33
C THR A 20 13.28 54.59 -7.74
N SER A 21 13.00 53.29 -7.90
CA SER A 21 11.66 52.66 -8.12
C SER A 21 11.82 51.12 -8.00
N SER A 22 10.98 50.25 -7.37
CA SER A 22 9.53 50.10 -7.11
C SER A 22 8.70 49.69 -8.35
N SER A 23 7.93 48.58 -8.41
CA SER A 23 7.53 47.52 -7.45
C SER A 23 6.94 46.34 -8.29
N PRO A 24 6.27 45.27 -7.77
CA PRO A 24 6.14 44.75 -6.40
C PRO A 24 6.44 43.23 -6.24
N TYR A 25 6.50 42.76 -4.98
CA TYR A 25 6.15 41.39 -4.57
C TYR A 25 4.91 41.45 -3.66
N LEU A 26 4.18 40.35 -3.51
CA LEU A 26 3.00 40.26 -2.63
C LEU A 26 3.32 39.47 -1.36
N ASP A 27 2.82 39.97 -0.22
CA ASP A 27 3.09 39.44 1.12
C ASP A 27 2.39 38.10 1.41
N SER A 28 2.91 37.40 2.42
CA SER A 28 2.20 36.36 3.17
C SER A 28 2.29 36.69 4.66
N PRO A 29 1.17 36.60 5.42
CA PRO A 29 1.13 37.11 6.79
C PRO A 29 1.89 36.21 7.79
N SER A 30 2.44 36.82 8.83
CA SER A 30 3.15 36.15 9.92
C SER A 30 2.18 35.49 10.92
N VAL A 31 2.62 34.37 11.49
CA VAL A 31 1.93 33.67 12.59
C VAL A 31 2.43 34.22 13.92
N THR A 32 1.51 34.69 14.78
CA THR A 32 1.82 35.07 16.17
C THR A 32 1.89 33.84 17.07
N GLU A 33 2.91 33.79 17.93
CA GLU A 33 3.00 32.80 19.00
C GLU A 33 1.90 33.04 20.04
N ALA A 34 1.31 31.95 20.54
CA ALA A 34 0.37 31.97 21.65
C ALA A 34 0.69 30.79 22.60
N GLU A 35 1.28 31.10 23.74
CA GLU A 35 1.48 30.12 24.81
C GLU A 35 0.13 29.61 25.33
N SER A 36 0.02 28.31 25.60
CA SER A 36 -1.10 27.76 26.36
C SER A 36 -0.60 26.74 27.37
N ALA A 37 -0.99 26.93 28.63
CA ALA A 37 -0.42 26.20 29.76
C ALA A 37 -0.95 24.77 29.88
N ARG A 38 -0.12 23.88 30.43
CA ARG A 38 -0.54 22.52 30.82
C ARG A 38 -1.60 22.59 31.93
N THR A 39 -2.69 21.85 31.79
CA THR A 39 -3.44 21.35 32.96
C THR A 39 -4.05 19.99 32.62
N SER A 40 -3.94 19.03 33.52
CA SER A 40 -4.37 17.65 33.31
C SER A 40 -5.18 17.14 34.50
N GLN A 41 -6.43 16.77 34.27
CA GLN A 41 -7.33 16.14 35.26
C GLN A 41 -8.33 15.16 34.59
N PRO A 42 -8.90 14.19 35.33
CA PRO A 42 -9.42 12.96 34.75
C PRO A 42 -10.92 12.98 34.42
N ILE A 43 -11.32 12.08 33.51
CA ILE A 43 -12.72 11.86 33.13
C ILE A 43 -13.44 10.98 34.16
N SER A 44 -14.53 11.50 34.74
CA SER A 44 -15.42 10.75 35.65
C SER A 44 -16.53 10.00 34.91
N ARG A 45 -17.02 8.90 35.49
CA ARG A 45 -18.13 8.08 34.96
C ARG A 45 -19.49 8.67 35.37
N THR A 46 -20.51 8.63 34.50
CA THR A 46 -21.79 7.88 34.73
C THR A 46 -22.86 8.01 33.61
N SER A 47 -23.58 6.91 33.38
CA SER A 47 -25.00 6.75 32.96
C SER A 47 -25.67 7.58 31.83
N THR A 48 -25.92 6.90 30.70
CA THR A 48 -27.21 6.77 29.98
C THR A 48 -28.23 7.94 29.91
N SER A 49 -28.41 8.52 28.70
CA SER A 49 -29.68 8.52 27.93
C SER A 49 -29.50 9.24 26.57
N GLY A 50 -30.39 8.97 25.60
CA GLY A 50 -30.48 9.67 24.29
C GLY A 50 -29.55 9.12 23.20
N ASN A 51 -30.10 8.39 22.22
CA ASN A 51 -29.31 7.60 21.27
C ASN A 51 -29.13 8.26 19.88
N ASP A 52 -30.02 9.18 19.49
CA ASP A 52 -30.21 9.57 18.08
C ASP A 52 -29.40 10.82 17.64
N ALA A 53 -28.53 11.37 18.51
CA ALA A 53 -27.83 12.63 18.27
C ALA A 53 -26.30 12.49 18.02
N ARG A 54 -25.80 11.27 17.76
CA ARG A 54 -24.35 11.00 17.62
C ARG A 54 -23.86 10.58 16.23
N GLN A 55 -24.73 10.20 15.30
CA GLN A 55 -24.29 9.75 13.97
C GLN A 55 -23.85 10.91 13.05
N ASP A 56 -24.55 12.04 13.07
CA ASP A 56 -24.30 13.19 12.17
C ASP A 56 -22.95 13.91 12.34
N LYS A 57 -22.13 13.54 13.33
CA LYS A 57 -20.77 14.08 13.52
C LYS A 57 -19.63 13.09 13.27
N ALA A 58 -19.93 11.82 13.03
CA ALA A 58 -18.91 10.83 12.64
C ALA A 58 -18.65 10.82 11.13
N SER A 59 -19.70 11.03 10.33
CA SER A 59 -19.71 10.88 8.87
C SER A 59 -18.76 11.79 8.08
N SER A 60 -18.28 12.91 8.64
CA SER A 60 -17.49 13.88 7.87
C SER A 60 -16.02 13.51 7.66
N PHE A 61 -15.45 12.59 8.47
CA PHE A 61 -14.01 12.27 8.45
C PHE A 61 -13.67 10.86 7.97
N GLU A 62 -14.62 9.93 8.02
CA GLU A 62 -14.47 8.52 7.60
C GLU A 62 -14.76 8.35 6.10
N ASN A 63 -14.08 9.10 5.23
CA ASN A 63 -14.09 8.85 3.79
C ASN A 63 -13.04 7.78 3.46
N ALA A 64 -13.42 6.70 2.76
CA ALA A 64 -12.54 5.58 2.40
C ALA A 64 -12.15 4.62 3.56
N VAL A 65 -13.09 4.40 4.49
CA VAL A 65 -13.08 3.24 5.40
C VAL A 65 -13.65 2.02 4.69
N LEU A 66 -12.98 0.87 4.83
CA LEU A 66 -13.44 -0.41 4.30
C LEU A 66 -14.11 -1.20 5.43
N ASP A 67 -15.45 -1.24 5.42
CA ASP A 67 -16.22 -1.91 6.47
C ASP A 67 -16.08 -3.44 6.41
N SER A 68 -15.99 -4.07 7.59
CA SER A 68 -16.08 -5.52 7.72
C SER A 68 -17.46 -6.03 7.26
N MET A 69 -17.51 -7.30 6.85
CA MET A 69 -18.71 -7.99 6.35
C MET A 69 -19.36 -7.34 5.10
N HIS A 70 -18.61 -6.54 4.33
CA HIS A 70 -19.08 -5.97 3.06
C HIS A 70 -19.43 -7.04 2.01
N THR A 71 -20.39 -6.75 1.13
CA THR A 71 -20.96 -7.73 0.18
C THR A 71 -20.17 -7.89 -1.13
N SER A 72 -18.92 -7.39 -1.19
CA SER A 72 -18.10 -7.36 -2.42
C SER A 72 -17.03 -8.46 -2.54
N THR A 73 -16.89 -9.35 -1.55
CA THR A 73 -15.94 -10.47 -1.60
C THR A 73 -16.29 -11.50 -2.69
N THR A 74 -15.30 -12.29 -3.11
CA THR A 74 -15.51 -13.42 -4.03
C THR A 74 -16.51 -14.44 -3.49
N GLU A 75 -16.45 -14.76 -2.18
CA GLU A 75 -17.40 -15.66 -1.52
C GLU A 75 -18.84 -15.08 -1.53
N SER A 76 -19.00 -13.76 -1.35
CA SER A 76 -20.29 -13.07 -1.48
C SER A 76 -20.86 -13.18 -2.90
N VAL A 77 -20.02 -13.06 -3.94
CA VAL A 77 -20.45 -13.25 -5.34
C VAL A 77 -20.85 -14.70 -5.61
N LEU A 78 -20.04 -15.68 -5.20
CA LEU A 78 -20.36 -17.11 -5.31
C LEU A 78 -21.59 -17.50 -4.48
N SER A 79 -21.95 -16.74 -3.44
CA SER A 79 -23.20 -16.95 -2.68
C SER A 79 -24.46 -16.68 -3.50
N TRP A 80 -24.39 -15.92 -4.59
CA TRP A 80 -25.57 -15.54 -5.38
C TRP A 80 -26.27 -16.78 -5.99
N HIS A 81 -27.59 -16.85 -5.80
CA HIS A 81 -28.45 -17.92 -6.31
C HIS A 81 -28.40 -18.15 -7.83
N HIS A 82 -27.84 -17.20 -8.61
CA HIS A 82 -27.59 -17.40 -10.04
C HIS A 82 -26.54 -18.50 -10.32
N PHE A 83 -25.65 -18.77 -9.35
CA PHE A 83 -24.64 -19.84 -9.43
C PHE A 83 -25.18 -21.21 -8.98
N ASP A 84 -26.44 -21.32 -8.55
CA ASP A 84 -27.04 -22.60 -8.15
C ASP A 84 -27.16 -23.58 -9.34
N SER A 85 -27.29 -23.05 -10.56
CA SER A 85 -27.23 -23.81 -11.82
C SER A 85 -25.83 -24.31 -12.18
N PHE A 86 -24.79 -23.77 -11.52
CA PHE A 86 -23.38 -24.08 -11.77
C PHE A 86 -22.80 -24.79 -10.55
N GLN A 87 -23.37 -25.94 -10.20
CA GLN A 87 -23.16 -26.58 -8.89
C GLN A 87 -21.69 -26.96 -8.61
N SER A 88 -20.86 -27.21 -9.64
CA SER A 88 -19.40 -27.38 -9.50
C SER A 88 -18.71 -26.13 -8.95
N LEU A 89 -19.08 -24.94 -9.44
CA LEU A 89 -18.53 -23.65 -8.97
C LEU A 89 -18.81 -23.39 -7.47
N ARG A 90 -19.83 -24.02 -6.89
CA ARG A 90 -20.08 -24.03 -5.44
C ARG A 90 -19.38 -25.18 -4.73
N ASN A 91 -19.46 -26.40 -5.27
CA ASN A 91 -18.98 -27.62 -4.61
C ASN A 91 -17.45 -27.75 -4.60
N ASP A 92 -16.78 -27.26 -5.64
CA ASP A 92 -15.33 -27.34 -5.82
C ASP A 92 -14.60 -26.14 -5.17
N TYR A 93 -15.35 -25.13 -4.69
CA TYR A 93 -14.80 -23.97 -3.99
C TYR A 93 -14.41 -24.34 -2.55
N SER A 94 -13.10 -24.41 -2.29
CA SER A 94 -12.55 -24.45 -0.93
C SER A 94 -12.29 -23.05 -0.44
N SER A 95 -12.82 -22.67 0.73
CA SER A 95 -12.61 -21.32 1.26
C SER A 95 -11.17 -21.11 1.72
N ILE A 96 -10.69 -19.86 1.68
CA ILE A 96 -9.30 -19.51 2.05
C ILE A 96 -8.98 -19.98 3.47
N PHE A 97 -9.93 -19.87 4.41
CA PHE A 97 -9.75 -20.36 5.78
C PHE A 97 -9.62 -21.88 5.86
N GLN A 98 -10.34 -22.65 5.04
CA GLN A 98 -10.17 -24.10 4.97
C GLN A 98 -8.81 -24.49 4.38
N LEU A 99 -8.39 -23.80 3.31
CA LEU A 99 -7.08 -23.99 2.69
C LEU A 99 -5.95 -23.71 3.70
N GLU A 100 -6.02 -22.60 4.42
CA GLU A 100 -5.01 -22.27 5.45
C GLU A 100 -5.05 -23.17 6.68
N GLN A 101 -6.22 -23.66 7.10
CA GLN A 101 -6.32 -24.68 8.17
C GLN A 101 -5.75 -26.04 7.73
N SER A 102 -5.86 -26.39 6.44
CA SER A 102 -5.26 -27.60 5.88
C SER A 102 -3.75 -27.49 5.62
N ARG A 103 -3.20 -26.27 5.60
CA ARG A 103 -1.81 -26.00 5.23
C ARG A 103 -0.85 -26.55 6.30
N PRO A 104 0.22 -27.28 5.93
CA PRO A 104 1.21 -27.75 6.89
C PRO A 104 1.86 -26.57 7.65
N SER A 105 2.24 -26.82 8.90
CA SER A 105 2.95 -25.87 9.75
C SER A 105 4.29 -25.44 9.12
N LEU A 106 4.74 -24.21 9.42
CA LEU A 106 6.02 -23.73 8.90
C LEU A 106 7.17 -24.48 9.57
N SER A 107 7.94 -25.25 8.79
CA SER A 107 9.09 -26.01 9.27
C SER A 107 10.29 -25.09 9.57
N ILE A 108 10.27 -24.41 10.72
CA ILE A 108 11.38 -23.58 11.21
C ILE A 108 12.59 -24.46 11.50
N LYS A 109 13.60 -24.43 10.61
CA LYS A 109 14.84 -25.20 10.81
C LYS A 109 15.67 -24.61 11.95
N GLN A 110 16.21 -25.50 12.79
CA GLN A 110 17.21 -25.16 13.80
C GLN A 110 18.60 -24.96 13.17
N SER A 111 18.74 -23.99 12.25
CA SER A 111 20.07 -23.45 11.98
C SER A 111 20.47 -22.50 13.11
N THR A 112 21.66 -22.73 13.66
CA THR A 112 22.45 -21.80 14.49
C THR A 112 23.55 -21.10 13.67
N VAL A 113 23.74 -21.51 12.41
CA VAL A 113 24.77 -21.03 11.50
C VAL A 113 24.11 -20.20 10.40
N TYR A 114 24.62 -18.98 10.17
CA TYR A 114 24.22 -18.15 9.05
C TYR A 114 24.87 -18.65 7.74
N PRO A 115 24.27 -18.39 6.56
CA PRO A 115 24.92 -18.67 5.29
C PRO A 115 26.28 -17.96 5.24
N TYR A 116 27.30 -18.62 4.66
CA TYR A 116 28.51 -17.88 4.27
C TYR A 116 28.17 -17.01 3.06
N VAL A 117 28.51 -15.73 3.14
CA VAL A 117 28.16 -14.68 2.18
C VAL A 117 29.44 -13.92 1.84
N THR A 118 29.68 -13.64 0.56
CA THR A 118 30.71 -12.66 0.17
C THR A 118 30.14 -11.24 0.29
N SER A 119 30.98 -10.19 0.33
CA SER A 119 30.45 -8.80 0.25
C SER A 119 29.69 -8.60 -1.06
N GLU A 120 30.16 -9.17 -2.17
CA GLU A 120 29.50 -9.09 -3.48
C GLU A 120 28.09 -9.72 -3.45
N ASP A 121 27.92 -10.84 -2.74
CA ASP A 121 26.60 -11.42 -2.47
C ASP A 121 25.72 -10.51 -1.60
N VAL A 122 26.27 -9.92 -0.54
CA VAL A 122 25.54 -8.98 0.34
C VAL A 122 25.08 -7.76 -0.43
N ASP A 123 25.98 -7.18 -1.24
CA ASP A 123 25.70 -6.04 -2.11
C ASP A 123 24.62 -6.41 -3.13
N SER A 124 24.77 -7.54 -3.85
CA SER A 124 23.77 -8.04 -4.80
C SER A 124 22.39 -8.31 -4.17
N ILE A 125 22.33 -8.76 -2.91
CA ILE A 125 21.08 -9.02 -2.18
C ILE A 125 20.43 -7.70 -1.74
N LEU A 126 21.21 -6.74 -1.23
CA LEU A 126 20.70 -5.44 -0.78
C LEU A 126 20.28 -4.54 -1.93
N ASP A 127 21.03 -4.54 -3.04
CA ASP A 127 20.63 -3.86 -4.26
C ASP A 127 19.32 -4.47 -4.80
N SER A 128 19.17 -5.81 -4.76
CA SER A 128 17.90 -6.45 -5.13
C SER A 128 16.75 -6.17 -4.17
N PHE A 129 17.04 -5.92 -2.88
CA PHE A 129 16.05 -5.47 -1.91
C PHE A 129 15.59 -4.03 -2.22
N GLU A 130 16.51 -3.12 -2.57
CA GLU A 130 16.20 -1.74 -2.91
C GLU A 130 15.27 -1.68 -4.14
N HIS A 131 15.74 -2.10 -5.31
CA HIS A 131 15.03 -1.95 -6.58
C HIS A 131 13.73 -2.80 -6.69
N ASN A 132 13.57 -3.86 -5.88
CA ASN A 132 12.46 -4.82 -6.04
C ASN A 132 11.61 -5.03 -4.77
N VAL A 133 11.89 -4.32 -3.67
CA VAL A 133 11.06 -4.36 -2.44
C VAL A 133 10.87 -2.95 -1.89
N ASN A 134 11.96 -2.21 -1.69
CA ASN A 134 11.91 -0.82 -1.23
C ASN A 134 11.31 0.10 -2.30
N PHE A 135 11.46 -0.20 -3.60
CA PHE A 135 10.76 0.54 -4.67
C PHE A 135 9.23 0.55 -4.47
N TRP A 136 8.64 -0.58 -4.09
CA TRP A 136 7.20 -0.76 -3.97
C TRP A 136 6.66 -0.32 -2.60
N TYR A 137 7.42 -0.55 -1.52
CA TYR A 137 7.11 -0.08 -0.16
C TYR A 137 8.33 0.64 0.46
N PRO A 138 8.58 1.90 0.08
CA PRO A 138 9.80 2.64 0.43
C PRO A 138 9.85 3.00 1.91
N THR A 139 10.34 2.06 2.71
CA THR A 139 10.29 2.10 4.17
C THR A 139 11.69 2.13 4.77
N MET A 140 12.69 1.53 4.11
CA MET A 140 14.11 1.64 4.48
C MET A 140 14.74 2.88 3.87
N SER A 141 15.47 3.67 4.66
CA SER A 141 16.36 4.69 4.11
C SER A 141 17.73 4.13 3.74
N ARG A 142 18.44 4.79 2.81
CA ARG A 142 19.81 4.49 2.38
C ARG A 142 20.76 4.21 3.55
N CYS A 143 20.72 5.05 4.58
CA CYS A 143 21.55 4.90 5.78
C CYS A 143 21.26 3.60 6.56
N GLN A 144 20.03 3.08 6.50
CA GLN A 144 19.71 1.76 7.05
C GLN A 144 20.22 0.63 6.16
N ILE A 145 20.24 0.80 4.83
CA ILE A 145 20.83 -0.16 3.88
C ILE A 145 22.35 -0.21 4.06
N GLU A 146 23.03 0.93 4.16
CA GLU A 146 24.46 1.05 4.47
C GLU A 146 24.81 0.41 5.84
N ARG A 147 24.00 0.66 6.87
CA ARG A 147 24.15 0.03 8.18
C ARG A 147 23.97 -1.48 8.09
N THR A 148 23.01 -1.95 7.30
CA THR A 148 22.75 -3.38 7.07
C THR A 148 23.94 -4.04 6.37
N ARG A 149 24.43 -3.46 5.28
CA ARG A 149 25.66 -3.86 4.56
C ARG A 149 26.84 -4.01 5.54
N SER A 150 27.07 -3.00 6.37
CA SER A 150 28.13 -3.01 7.40
C SER A 150 27.94 -4.09 8.47
N LEU A 151 26.72 -4.26 8.99
CA LEU A 151 26.38 -5.25 10.04
C LEU A 151 26.51 -6.69 9.52
N ILE A 152 26.05 -6.97 8.30
CA ILE A 152 26.16 -8.32 7.72
C ILE A 152 27.64 -8.63 7.40
N ASN A 153 28.39 -7.69 6.81
CA ASN A 153 29.81 -7.89 6.47
C ASN A 153 30.74 -7.98 7.69
N SER A 154 30.41 -7.32 8.81
CA SER A 154 31.16 -7.45 10.08
C SER A 154 30.79 -8.71 10.90
N GLY A 155 29.73 -9.40 10.50
CA GLY A 155 29.24 -10.64 11.12
C GLY A 155 28.08 -10.38 12.08
N VAL A 156 26.99 -11.12 11.88
CA VAL A 156 25.78 -11.01 12.71
C VAL A 156 26.10 -11.42 14.16
N THR A 157 25.90 -10.49 15.09
CA THR A 157 26.14 -10.73 16.53
C THR A 157 25.16 -11.74 17.12
N LEU A 158 25.53 -12.30 18.28
CA LEU A 158 24.65 -13.18 19.05
C LEU A 158 23.57 -12.43 19.84
N GLU A 159 23.68 -11.10 19.96
CA GLU A 159 22.74 -10.27 20.69
C GLU A 159 21.42 -10.09 19.91
N ASP A 160 20.30 -10.27 20.59
CA ASP A 160 18.96 -10.14 20.00
C ASP A 160 18.56 -8.66 19.87
N SER A 161 19.23 -7.98 18.94
CA SER A 161 19.04 -6.57 18.58
C SER A 161 17.96 -6.39 17.52
N ILE A 162 17.25 -5.26 17.57
CA ILE A 162 16.26 -4.88 16.56
C ILE A 162 16.91 -4.52 15.21
N ASP A 163 18.07 -3.85 15.19
CA ASP A 163 18.84 -3.59 13.96
C ASP A 163 19.30 -4.91 13.32
N VAL A 164 19.73 -5.90 14.12
CA VAL A 164 20.06 -7.25 13.64
C VAL A 164 18.84 -7.92 13.00
N CYS A 165 17.67 -7.83 13.64
CA CYS A 165 16.45 -8.44 13.12
C CYS A 165 16.01 -7.80 11.78
N VAL A 166 16.04 -6.46 11.68
CA VAL A 166 15.74 -5.74 10.44
C VAL A 166 16.76 -6.01 9.34
N ALA A 167 18.05 -6.11 9.67
CA ALA A 167 19.11 -6.48 8.73
C ALA A 167 18.90 -7.89 8.15
N LEU A 168 18.59 -8.87 9.00
CA LEU A 168 18.25 -10.24 8.57
C LEU A 168 16.99 -10.26 7.68
N LEU A 169 15.98 -9.44 7.98
CA LEU A 169 14.76 -9.37 7.17
C LEU A 169 14.98 -8.68 5.81
N ALA A 170 15.81 -7.64 5.73
CA ALA A 170 16.21 -7.02 4.46
C ALA A 170 16.97 -8.02 3.57
N MET A 171 17.90 -8.79 4.16
CA MET A 171 18.60 -9.88 3.46
C MET A 171 17.64 -10.99 2.99
N ALA A 172 16.65 -11.36 3.83
CA ALA A 172 15.64 -12.34 3.46
C ALA A 172 14.77 -11.87 2.29
N LEU A 173 14.27 -10.62 2.35
CA LEU A 173 13.43 -10.02 1.31
C LEU A 173 14.20 -9.76 0.01
N GLY A 174 15.47 -9.38 0.08
CA GLY A 174 16.35 -9.30 -1.10
C GLY A 174 16.58 -10.67 -1.76
N CYS A 175 16.75 -11.73 -0.97
CA CYS A 175 16.79 -13.10 -1.51
C CYS A 175 15.46 -13.53 -2.13
N ALA A 176 14.32 -13.12 -1.56
CA ALA A 176 12.99 -13.38 -2.10
C ALA A 176 12.74 -12.64 -3.43
N SER A 177 13.16 -11.38 -3.54
CA SER A 177 13.00 -10.61 -4.77
C SER A 177 13.90 -11.11 -5.90
N GLN A 178 15.13 -11.55 -5.61
CA GLN A 178 15.97 -12.26 -6.59
C GLN A 178 15.24 -13.49 -7.15
N VAL A 179 14.47 -14.21 -6.32
CA VAL A 179 13.70 -15.40 -6.74
C VAL A 179 12.50 -15.05 -7.63
N THR A 180 11.80 -13.93 -7.39
CA THR A 180 10.64 -13.52 -8.22
C THR A 180 11.06 -12.81 -9.51
N THR A 181 12.03 -11.89 -9.46
CA THR A 181 12.56 -11.20 -10.64
C THR A 181 13.29 -12.14 -11.61
N ASP A 182 13.89 -13.23 -11.11
CA ASP A 182 14.42 -14.31 -11.98
C ASP A 182 13.28 -15.05 -12.73
N MET A 183 12.01 -15.00 -12.29
CA MET A 183 10.88 -15.62 -13.02
C MET A 183 10.44 -14.79 -14.23
N GLU A 184 10.32 -13.47 -14.09
CA GLU A 184 9.89 -12.55 -15.16
C GLU A 184 10.78 -12.62 -16.40
N LYS A 185 12.07 -12.87 -16.22
CA LYS A 185 13.09 -12.79 -17.28
C LYS A 185 13.28 -14.08 -18.07
N ALA A 186 12.69 -15.20 -17.64
CA ALA A 186 13.06 -16.54 -18.12
C ALA A 186 12.04 -17.17 -19.08
N ASN A 187 12.13 -16.82 -20.37
CA ASN A 187 11.36 -17.46 -21.44
C ASN A 187 11.68 -18.97 -21.62
N SER A 188 12.83 -19.42 -21.11
CA SER A 188 13.20 -20.83 -20.98
C SER A 188 14.03 -21.00 -19.72
N VAL A 189 13.61 -21.86 -18.80
CA VAL A 189 14.30 -22.05 -17.51
C VAL A 189 15.38 -23.12 -17.64
N SER A 190 16.65 -22.77 -17.46
CA SER A 190 17.73 -23.76 -17.37
C SER A 190 17.66 -24.54 -16.06
N GLU A 191 18.22 -25.75 -16.04
CA GLU A 191 18.42 -26.48 -14.79
C GLU A 191 19.32 -25.68 -13.83
N GLN A 192 20.28 -24.93 -14.37
CA GLN A 192 21.15 -24.03 -13.60
C GLN A 192 20.36 -22.88 -12.94
N ASP A 193 19.41 -22.27 -13.66
CA ASP A 193 18.54 -21.21 -13.12
C ASP A 193 17.61 -21.76 -12.03
N THR A 194 17.10 -22.98 -12.24
CA THR A 194 16.27 -23.70 -11.25
C THR A 194 17.05 -23.94 -9.97
N ARG A 195 18.29 -24.44 -10.07
CA ARG A 195 19.20 -24.64 -8.92
C ARG A 195 19.54 -23.29 -8.24
N ARG A 196 19.82 -22.22 -9.00
CA ARG A 196 20.06 -20.86 -8.48
C ARG A 196 18.87 -20.33 -7.68
N ARG A 197 17.65 -20.38 -8.22
CA ARG A 197 16.42 -19.95 -7.55
C ARG A 197 16.16 -20.73 -6.26
N ILE A 198 16.34 -22.06 -6.29
CA ILE A 198 16.20 -22.92 -5.10
C ILE A 198 17.22 -22.49 -4.03
N SER A 199 18.48 -22.24 -4.41
CA SER A 199 19.52 -21.79 -3.48
C SER A 199 19.24 -20.41 -2.88
N ARG A 200 18.81 -19.43 -3.69
CA ARG A 200 18.46 -18.08 -3.19
C ARG A 200 17.23 -18.12 -2.28
N ARG A 201 16.21 -18.92 -2.62
CA ARG A 201 15.05 -19.16 -1.73
C ARG A 201 15.48 -19.75 -0.39
N GLN A 202 16.26 -20.83 -0.39
CA GLN A 202 16.74 -21.48 0.83
C GLN A 202 17.59 -20.55 1.69
N MET A 203 18.39 -19.66 1.08
CA MET A 203 19.15 -18.65 1.80
C MET A 203 18.23 -17.60 2.45
N GLY A 204 17.22 -17.12 1.73
CA GLY A 204 16.17 -16.27 2.28
C GLY A 204 15.41 -16.92 3.43
N ASP A 205 15.04 -18.21 3.29
CA ASP A 205 14.40 -18.98 4.35
C ASP A 205 15.29 -19.03 5.61
N VAL A 206 16.61 -19.18 5.50
CA VAL A 206 17.52 -19.19 6.65
C VAL A 206 17.57 -17.83 7.35
N TYR A 207 17.69 -16.73 6.60
CA TYR A 207 17.65 -15.37 7.17
C TYR A 207 16.31 -15.08 7.87
N PHE A 208 15.18 -15.39 7.22
CA PHE A 208 13.86 -15.22 7.80
C PHE A 208 13.67 -16.06 9.07
N ASN A 209 14.08 -17.34 9.06
CA ASN A 209 14.03 -18.19 10.25
C ASN A 209 14.93 -17.68 11.40
N ALA A 210 16.00 -16.93 11.11
CA ALA A 210 16.85 -16.32 12.13
C ALA A 210 16.32 -14.98 12.67
N ALA A 211 15.55 -14.25 11.86
CA ALA A 211 14.82 -13.06 12.27
C ALA A 211 13.54 -13.39 13.05
N LEU A 212 12.75 -14.38 12.60
CA LEU A 212 11.48 -14.76 13.23
C LEU A 212 11.68 -15.24 14.68
N LYS A 213 12.79 -15.93 14.97
CA LYS A 213 13.21 -16.30 16.34
C LYS A 213 13.45 -15.07 17.24
N ARG A 214 13.70 -13.90 16.65
CA ARG A 214 13.98 -12.60 17.30
C ARG A 214 12.84 -11.60 17.18
N ALA A 215 11.73 -11.96 16.54
CA ALA A 215 10.59 -11.06 16.33
C ALA A 215 10.02 -10.52 17.65
N TYR A 216 10.18 -11.24 18.76
CA TYR A 216 9.78 -10.78 20.10
C TYR A 216 10.38 -9.42 20.47
N VAL A 217 11.60 -9.10 20.01
CA VAL A 217 12.26 -7.79 20.23
C VAL A 217 11.42 -6.65 19.63
N ALA A 218 10.84 -6.88 18.45
CA ALA A 218 9.96 -5.93 17.78
C ALA A 218 8.55 -5.85 18.40
N HIS A 219 8.07 -6.93 19.02
CA HIS A 219 6.83 -6.87 19.81
C HIS A 219 7.03 -6.03 21.08
N LEU A 220 8.12 -6.26 21.84
CA LEU A 220 8.48 -5.51 23.05
C LEU A 220 8.85 -4.04 22.77
N GLY A 221 9.47 -3.75 21.62
CA GLY A 221 9.92 -2.40 21.26
C GLY A 221 8.80 -1.45 20.84
N VAL A 222 8.87 -0.20 21.30
CA VAL A 222 7.95 0.89 20.93
C VAL A 222 8.72 1.94 20.12
N THR A 223 9.10 1.57 18.89
CA THR A 223 9.87 2.43 17.97
C THR A 223 9.44 2.24 16.51
N SER A 224 9.74 3.23 15.67
CA SER A 224 9.59 3.18 14.20
C SER A 224 10.24 1.93 13.59
N LEU A 225 11.43 1.56 14.08
CA LEU A 225 12.20 0.37 13.66
C LEU A 225 11.55 -0.94 14.14
N SER A 226 10.85 -0.92 15.28
CA SER A 226 10.04 -2.05 15.75
C SER A 226 8.82 -2.29 14.85
N ALA A 227 8.19 -1.23 14.34
CA ALA A 227 7.14 -1.35 13.32
C ALA A 227 7.72 -1.89 12.00
N GLN A 228 8.88 -1.39 11.55
CA GLN A 228 9.53 -1.86 10.32
C GLN A 228 9.88 -3.35 10.36
N CYS A 229 10.32 -3.85 11.51
CA CYS A 229 10.62 -5.27 11.71
C CYS A 229 9.36 -6.14 11.56
N LEU A 230 8.25 -5.78 12.22
CA LEU A 230 6.98 -6.51 12.07
C LEU A 230 6.44 -6.42 10.63
N PHE A 231 6.59 -5.26 9.98
CA PHE A 231 6.20 -5.05 8.58
C PHE A 231 6.91 -6.03 7.65
N TYR A 232 8.24 -6.15 7.76
CA TYR A 232 9.02 -7.07 6.93
C TYR A 232 8.77 -8.55 7.22
N VAL A 233 8.41 -8.92 8.46
CA VAL A 233 7.92 -10.27 8.75
C VAL A 233 6.61 -10.54 8.00
N GLY A 234 5.70 -9.57 7.98
CA GLY A 234 4.46 -9.63 7.20
C GLY A 234 4.70 -9.76 5.69
N LEU A 235 5.60 -8.96 5.11
CA LEU A 235 5.99 -9.06 3.70
C LEU A 235 6.60 -10.43 3.35
N TYR A 236 7.42 -11.00 4.23
CA TYR A 236 8.00 -12.32 3.97
C TYR A 236 6.96 -13.45 4.09
N PHE A 237 5.97 -13.33 4.97
CA PHE A 237 4.82 -14.23 4.97
C PHE A 237 3.97 -14.10 3.68
N ALA A 238 3.84 -12.90 3.12
CA ALA A 238 3.19 -12.72 1.81
C ALA A 238 3.96 -13.45 0.69
N PHE A 239 5.30 -13.37 0.66
CA PHE A 239 6.15 -14.13 -0.27
C PHE A 239 6.06 -15.66 -0.08
N LEU A 240 5.89 -16.12 1.17
CA LEU A 240 5.58 -17.53 1.47
C LEU A 240 4.13 -17.92 1.10
N ALA A 241 3.38 -17.01 0.46
CA ALA A 241 1.95 -17.12 0.14
C ALA A 241 1.12 -17.53 1.36
N ARG A 242 1.43 -16.98 2.55
CA ARG A 242 0.83 -17.30 3.86
C ARG A 242 0.00 -16.10 4.36
N PRO A 243 -1.22 -15.91 3.84
CA PRO A 243 -1.96 -14.66 3.97
C PRO A 243 -2.42 -14.34 5.40
N LEU A 244 -2.83 -15.34 6.18
CA LEU A 244 -3.29 -15.09 7.55
C LEU A 244 -2.13 -14.67 8.47
N GLN A 245 -0.94 -15.23 8.29
CA GLN A 245 0.25 -14.79 9.02
C GLN A 245 0.75 -13.42 8.51
N ALA A 246 0.64 -13.14 7.22
CA ALA A 246 0.95 -11.81 6.67
C ALA A 246 0.01 -10.74 7.26
N TRP A 247 -1.32 -10.99 7.22
CA TRP A 247 -2.34 -10.13 7.83
C TRP A 247 -2.11 -9.91 9.33
N GLU A 248 -1.76 -10.96 10.10
CA GLU A 248 -1.47 -10.84 11.54
C GLU A 248 -0.32 -9.86 11.81
N TYR A 249 0.79 -10.01 11.09
CA TYR A 249 1.95 -9.12 11.25
C TYR A 249 1.70 -7.70 10.70
N ILE A 250 0.89 -7.56 9.63
CA ILE A 250 0.49 -6.25 9.09
C ILE A 250 -0.45 -5.52 10.05
N GLY A 251 -1.42 -6.20 10.66
CA GLY A 251 -2.30 -5.64 11.69
C GLY A 251 -1.54 -5.26 12.97
N ALA A 252 -0.58 -6.08 13.40
CA ALA A 252 0.32 -5.75 14.51
C ALA A 252 1.22 -4.54 14.19
N THR A 253 1.66 -4.40 12.95
CA THR A 253 2.39 -3.21 12.45
C THR A 253 1.50 -1.98 12.45
N ALA A 254 0.29 -2.07 11.88
CA ALA A 254 -0.70 -1.01 11.82
C ALA A 254 -1.03 -0.46 13.21
N ALA A 255 -1.29 -1.34 14.18
CA ALA A 255 -1.51 -0.98 15.57
C ALA A 255 -0.32 -0.23 16.19
N LYS A 256 0.92 -0.67 15.91
CA LYS A 256 2.14 -0.01 16.41
C LYS A 256 2.36 1.36 15.73
N CYS A 257 2.09 1.49 14.43
CA CYS A 257 2.12 2.77 13.71
C CYS A 257 1.07 3.75 14.23
N MET A 258 -0.18 3.33 14.42
CA MET A 258 -1.23 4.18 14.98
C MET A 258 -0.87 4.68 16.38
N MET A 259 -0.36 3.79 17.25
CA MET A 259 0.12 4.17 18.58
C MET A 259 1.25 5.21 18.52
N LEU A 260 2.26 5.03 17.66
CA LEU A 260 3.36 5.99 17.49
C LEU A 260 2.89 7.34 16.93
N LEU A 261 1.92 7.34 16.01
CA LEU A 261 1.36 8.56 15.41
C LEU A 261 0.44 9.31 16.38
N SER A 262 -0.28 8.61 17.27
CA SER A 262 -1.08 9.22 18.34
C SER A 262 -0.25 9.64 19.57
N TYR A 263 0.86 8.97 19.84
CA TYR A 263 1.76 9.23 20.98
C TYR A 263 3.23 9.29 20.54
N PRO A 264 3.66 10.37 19.86
CA PRO A 264 5.03 10.51 19.34
C PRO A 264 6.10 10.44 20.44
N PRO A 265 7.20 9.69 20.25
CA PRO A 265 8.30 9.64 21.22
C PRO A 265 9.01 10.98 21.43
N ASN A 266 9.39 11.29 22.68
CA ASN A 266 10.06 12.55 23.07
C ASN A 266 11.33 12.91 22.26
N HIS A 267 12.00 11.91 21.68
CA HIS A 267 13.24 12.05 20.92
C HIS A 267 13.13 11.48 19.50
N GLU A 268 11.92 11.49 18.93
CA GLU A 268 11.66 10.99 17.58
C GLU A 268 12.29 11.88 16.50
N THR A 269 13.19 11.31 15.68
CA THR A 269 13.84 12.03 14.58
C THR A 269 12.89 12.26 13.40
N HIS A 270 13.28 13.13 12.47
CA HIS A 270 12.50 13.34 11.23
C HIS A 270 12.34 12.04 10.43
N GLU A 271 13.41 11.23 10.34
CA GLU A 271 13.37 9.97 9.60
C GLU A 271 12.57 8.88 10.35
N ASP A 272 12.43 8.94 11.67
CA ASP A 272 11.49 8.07 12.40
C ASP A 272 10.03 8.40 12.08
N LYS A 273 9.69 9.69 11.97
CA LYS A 273 8.36 10.17 11.57
C LYS A 273 8.02 9.72 10.15
N GLU A 274 8.92 9.98 9.20
CA GLU A 274 8.71 9.60 7.81
C GLU A 274 8.70 8.08 7.63
N ARG A 275 9.59 7.31 8.27
CA ARG A 275 9.51 5.84 8.29
C ARG A 275 8.16 5.36 8.81
N THR A 276 7.67 5.91 9.92
CA THR A 276 6.38 5.53 10.50
C THR A 276 5.20 5.86 9.58
N ARG A 277 5.24 6.99 8.85
CA ARG A 277 4.26 7.32 7.80
C ARG A 277 4.33 6.38 6.60
N ARG A 278 5.52 6.11 6.07
CA ARG A 278 5.72 5.21 4.91
C ARG A 278 5.24 3.78 5.24
N ILE A 279 5.47 3.31 6.46
CA ILE A 279 4.93 2.01 6.94
C ILE A 279 3.41 2.08 7.15
N PHE A 280 2.87 3.13 7.77
CA PHE A 280 1.42 3.32 7.94
C PHE A 280 0.68 3.21 6.60
N TRP A 281 1.13 3.95 5.58
CA TRP A 281 0.50 3.94 4.27
C TRP A 281 0.64 2.59 3.54
N SER A 282 1.78 1.89 3.75
CA SER A 282 1.96 0.52 3.23
C SER A 282 0.99 -0.46 3.90
N CYS A 283 0.77 -0.34 5.20
CA CYS A 283 -0.22 -1.13 5.94
C CYS A 283 -1.66 -0.78 5.55
N TYR A 284 -1.96 0.48 5.28
CA TYR A 284 -3.30 0.90 4.81
C TYR A 284 -3.64 0.26 3.45
N ILE A 285 -2.69 0.20 2.52
CA ILE A 285 -2.84 -0.51 1.24
C ILE A 285 -3.08 -2.00 1.49
N LEU A 286 -2.15 -2.65 2.20
CA LEU A 286 -2.16 -4.11 2.35
C LEU A 286 -3.31 -4.65 3.22
N GLU A 287 -3.60 -4.04 4.37
CA GLU A 287 -4.71 -4.45 5.22
C GLU A 287 -6.04 -4.33 4.45
N SER A 288 -6.21 -3.25 3.69
CA SER A 288 -7.39 -3.07 2.84
C SER A 288 -7.49 -4.08 1.69
N ASP A 289 -6.38 -4.57 1.14
CA ASP A 289 -6.39 -5.68 0.16
C ASP A 289 -6.80 -7.00 0.80
N TYR A 290 -6.33 -7.31 2.01
CA TYR A 290 -6.77 -8.50 2.73
C TYR A 290 -8.26 -8.43 3.10
N ILE A 291 -8.75 -7.30 3.61
CA ILE A 291 -10.17 -7.13 4.00
C ILE A 291 -11.10 -7.21 2.77
N ALA A 292 -10.68 -6.72 1.60
CA ALA A 292 -11.48 -6.73 0.37
C ALA A 292 -11.96 -8.14 -0.07
N GLU A 293 -11.31 -9.19 0.41
CA GLU A 293 -11.68 -10.59 0.20
C GLU A 293 -12.00 -11.33 1.51
N LEU A 294 -11.21 -11.09 2.55
CA LEU A 294 -11.40 -11.63 3.89
C LEU A 294 -12.22 -10.66 4.76
N SER A 295 -13.42 -10.29 4.33
CA SER A 295 -14.21 -9.23 4.98
C SER A 295 -14.65 -9.55 6.42
N ALA A 296 -14.55 -10.81 6.83
CA ALA A 296 -14.77 -11.27 8.21
C ALA A 296 -13.53 -11.15 9.12
N SER A 297 -12.35 -10.83 8.57
CA SER A 297 -11.14 -10.62 9.36
C SER A 297 -11.24 -9.35 10.21
N PRO A 298 -10.74 -9.35 11.45
CA PRO A 298 -10.62 -8.13 12.25
C PRO A 298 -9.82 -7.04 11.52
N VAL A 299 -10.31 -5.80 11.58
CA VAL A 299 -9.61 -4.62 11.09
C VAL A 299 -8.80 -4.00 12.23
N SER A 300 -7.59 -3.49 11.97
CA SER A 300 -6.82 -2.81 13.03
C SER A 300 -7.44 -1.47 13.42
N GLY A 301 -8.15 -0.86 12.47
CA GLY A 301 -8.68 0.50 12.55
C GLY A 301 -7.88 1.54 11.76
N ILE A 302 -6.81 1.14 11.05
CA ILE A 302 -5.90 2.05 10.34
C ILE A 302 -6.62 3.00 9.36
N SER A 303 -7.66 2.51 8.67
CA SER A 303 -8.46 3.31 7.75
C SER A 303 -9.24 4.46 8.40
N ARG A 304 -9.43 4.46 9.74
CA ARG A 304 -10.05 5.59 10.47
C ARG A 304 -9.09 6.74 10.73
N MET A 305 -7.77 6.49 10.68
CA MET A 305 -6.75 7.54 10.81
C MET A 305 -6.32 8.10 9.44
N GLU A 306 -6.70 7.46 8.34
CA GLU A 306 -6.42 7.83 6.94
C GLU A 306 -6.46 9.34 6.68
N SER A 307 -7.57 9.99 7.04
CA SER A 307 -7.79 11.41 6.78
C SER A 307 -7.04 12.37 7.71
N SER A 308 -6.41 11.88 8.78
CA SER A 308 -5.61 12.67 9.74
C SER A 308 -4.09 12.49 9.61
N ILE A 309 -3.63 11.44 8.95
CA ILE A 309 -2.20 11.19 8.71
C ILE A 309 -1.78 11.88 7.40
N PRO A 310 -0.69 12.66 7.37
CA PRO A 310 -0.18 13.21 6.12
C PRO A 310 0.47 12.13 5.25
N LEU A 311 0.43 12.33 3.94
CA LEU A 311 1.25 11.58 2.99
C LEU A 311 2.76 11.74 3.32
N PRO A 312 3.63 10.78 2.98
CA PRO A 312 5.06 10.91 3.28
C PRO A 312 5.68 12.07 2.50
N GLY A 313 6.40 12.93 3.20
CA GLY A 313 7.04 14.14 2.66
C GLY A 313 8.53 13.95 2.34
N ALA A 314 9.21 12.95 2.91
CA ALA A 314 10.58 12.60 2.54
C ALA A 314 10.84 11.08 2.54
N TYR A 315 11.63 10.64 1.57
CA TYR A 315 11.88 9.23 1.31
C TYR A 315 13.32 8.84 1.70
N ASN A 316 14.36 9.40 1.07
CA ASN A 316 15.77 9.04 1.33
C ASN A 316 16.05 7.53 1.28
N THR A 317 15.32 6.83 0.42
CA THR A 317 15.15 5.39 0.29
C THR A 317 15.98 4.73 -0.80
N HIS A 318 16.36 5.48 -1.85
CA HIS A 318 17.13 4.93 -2.99
C HIS A 318 18.39 5.75 -3.29
N PHE A 319 19.48 5.10 -3.71
CA PHE A 319 20.72 5.79 -4.09
C PHE A 319 20.55 6.63 -5.37
N ALA A 320 19.78 6.13 -6.34
CA ALA A 320 19.43 6.87 -7.56
C ALA A 320 18.24 7.81 -7.33
N ALA A 321 18.45 9.12 -7.46
CA ALA A 321 17.39 10.13 -7.22
C ALA A 321 16.17 9.96 -8.16
N ALA A 322 16.39 9.57 -9.41
CA ALA A 322 15.31 9.31 -10.37
C ALA A 322 14.49 8.05 -10.04
N GLU A 323 15.07 7.10 -9.29
CA GLU A 323 14.37 5.91 -8.80
C GLU A 323 13.60 6.21 -7.51
N GLU A 324 14.14 7.06 -6.62
CA GLU A 324 13.39 7.59 -5.48
C GLU A 324 12.16 8.40 -5.93
N GLU A 325 12.31 9.23 -6.96
CA GLU A 325 11.18 9.96 -7.57
C GLU A 325 10.12 9.00 -8.13
N GLN A 326 10.53 7.95 -8.87
CA GLN A 326 9.60 6.96 -9.41
C GLN A 326 8.93 6.13 -8.30
N SER A 327 9.68 5.63 -7.33
CA SER A 327 9.16 4.87 -6.18
C SER A 327 8.14 5.69 -5.37
N SER A 328 8.47 6.94 -5.03
CA SER A 328 7.57 7.81 -4.27
C SER A 328 6.31 8.18 -5.04
N LEU A 329 6.42 8.54 -6.33
CA LEU A 329 5.25 8.82 -7.18
C LEU A 329 4.37 7.57 -7.38
N TYR A 330 4.97 6.39 -7.56
CA TYR A 330 4.25 5.12 -7.64
C TYR A 330 3.50 4.79 -6.33
N PHE A 331 4.16 4.98 -5.19
CA PHE A 331 3.57 4.73 -3.88
C PHE A 331 2.38 5.66 -3.62
N LEU A 332 2.50 6.95 -3.98
CA LEU A 332 1.38 7.91 -3.94
C LEU A 332 0.24 7.54 -4.90
N ALA A 333 0.54 7.01 -6.09
CA ALA A 333 -0.46 6.47 -7.01
C ALA A 333 -1.21 5.27 -6.39
N CYS A 334 -0.52 4.39 -5.67
CA CYS A 334 -1.13 3.27 -4.97
C CYS A 334 -1.99 3.69 -3.76
N ILE A 335 -1.56 4.68 -2.98
CA ILE A 335 -2.36 5.24 -1.86
C ILE A 335 -3.65 5.84 -2.41
N SER A 336 -3.57 6.73 -3.41
CA SER A 336 -4.74 7.39 -4.00
C SER A 336 -5.70 6.38 -4.64
N MET A 337 -5.17 5.37 -5.34
CA MET A 337 -5.95 4.25 -5.88
C MET A 337 -6.68 3.46 -4.77
N ARG A 338 -6.04 3.28 -3.60
CA ARG A 338 -6.67 2.60 -2.46
C ARG A 338 -7.79 3.43 -1.83
N ARG A 339 -7.59 4.73 -1.63
CA ARG A 339 -8.64 5.62 -1.12
C ARG A 339 -9.88 5.57 -2.01
N LEU A 340 -9.67 5.59 -3.33
CA LEU A 340 -10.73 5.41 -4.31
C LEU A 340 -11.44 4.06 -4.12
N LEU A 341 -10.71 2.94 -4.15
CA LEU A 341 -11.26 1.59 -3.94
C LEU A 341 -12.06 1.47 -2.64
N ASN A 342 -11.49 1.83 -1.49
CA ASN A 342 -12.16 1.71 -0.20
C ASN A 342 -13.46 2.54 -0.18
N ARG A 343 -13.48 3.72 -0.80
CA ARG A 343 -14.72 4.52 -0.95
C ARG A 343 -15.74 3.89 -1.91
N VAL A 344 -15.30 3.18 -2.96
CA VAL A 344 -16.20 2.36 -3.82
C VAL A 344 -16.87 1.29 -2.95
N HIS A 345 -16.10 0.56 -2.13
CA HIS A 345 -16.64 -0.43 -1.21
C HIS A 345 -17.60 0.20 -0.19
N GLN A 346 -17.24 1.33 0.41
CA GLN A 346 -18.05 2.05 1.40
C GLN A 346 -19.40 2.52 0.81
N LEU A 347 -19.40 3.17 -0.36
CA LEU A 347 -20.61 3.75 -0.94
C LEU A 347 -21.54 2.72 -1.58
N LEU A 348 -21.01 1.60 -2.09
CA LEU A 348 -21.81 0.58 -2.80
C LEU A 348 -22.09 -0.68 -1.96
N TYR A 349 -21.14 -1.15 -1.15
CA TYR A 349 -21.13 -2.50 -0.57
C TYR A 349 -21.06 -2.57 0.97
N ALA A 350 -21.04 -1.43 1.67
CA ALA A 350 -21.12 -1.39 3.13
C ALA A 350 -22.40 -2.05 3.66
N GLN A 351 -22.30 -2.76 4.78
CA GLN A 351 -23.40 -3.60 5.27
C GLN A 351 -24.60 -2.76 5.72
N GLY A 352 -25.74 -2.91 5.04
CA GLY A 352 -27.00 -2.24 5.36
C GLY A 352 -27.13 -0.79 4.87
N THR A 353 -26.02 -0.10 4.57
CA THR A 353 -25.98 1.30 4.08
C THR A 353 -25.59 1.42 2.60
N GLY A 354 -24.84 0.44 2.07
CA GLY A 354 -24.31 0.45 0.72
C GLY A 354 -25.39 0.51 -0.37
N ALA A 355 -25.18 1.35 -1.37
CA ALA A 355 -26.18 1.67 -2.37
C ALA A 355 -26.39 0.60 -3.46
N ALA A 356 -25.60 -0.48 -3.55
CA ALA A 356 -25.64 -1.41 -4.69
C ALA A 356 -27.00 -2.12 -4.93
N LEU A 357 -27.87 -2.17 -3.91
CA LEU A 357 -29.25 -2.70 -4.03
C LEU A 357 -30.30 -1.60 -4.27
N ASP A 358 -29.91 -0.32 -4.20
CA ASP A 358 -30.78 0.84 -4.40
C ASP A 358 -30.69 1.34 -5.85
N THR A 359 -31.61 0.87 -6.68
CA THR A 359 -31.69 1.20 -8.12
C THR A 359 -31.96 2.68 -8.40
N THR A 360 -32.26 3.51 -7.38
CA THR A 360 -32.41 4.96 -7.53
C THR A 360 -31.10 5.71 -7.24
N ARG A 361 -30.30 5.25 -6.27
CA ARG A 361 -29.06 5.92 -5.86
C ARG A 361 -27.80 5.40 -6.55
N PHE A 362 -27.64 4.09 -6.77
CA PHE A 362 -26.38 3.59 -7.33
C PHE A 362 -26.04 4.13 -8.73
N PRO A 363 -26.97 4.41 -9.65
CA PRO A 363 -26.60 4.90 -10.99
C PRO A 363 -25.75 6.18 -10.96
N TYR A 364 -26.10 7.13 -10.09
CA TYR A 364 -25.36 8.38 -9.90
C TYR A 364 -24.02 8.14 -9.21
N ILE A 365 -23.99 7.31 -8.16
CA ILE A 365 -22.77 6.96 -7.41
C ILE A 365 -21.76 6.24 -8.32
N VAL A 366 -22.22 5.35 -9.19
CA VAL A 366 -21.37 4.62 -10.16
C VAL A 366 -20.83 5.55 -11.24
N ALA A 367 -21.62 6.51 -11.74
CA ALA A 367 -21.16 7.50 -12.70
C ALA A 367 -20.05 8.39 -12.11
N GLU A 368 -20.23 8.86 -10.86
CA GLU A 368 -19.26 9.70 -10.15
C GLU A 368 -17.97 8.92 -9.80
N LEU A 369 -18.08 7.69 -9.31
CA LEU A 369 -16.92 6.84 -9.00
C LEU A 369 -16.13 6.48 -10.27
N GLN A 370 -16.79 6.25 -11.41
CA GLN A 370 -16.12 6.06 -12.69
C GLN A 370 -15.41 7.34 -13.15
N HIS A 371 -16.05 8.52 -13.01
CA HIS A 371 -15.42 9.79 -13.38
C HIS A 371 -14.10 10.00 -12.64
N GLN A 372 -14.11 9.83 -11.31
CA GLN A 372 -12.90 9.98 -10.48
C GLN A 372 -11.85 8.87 -10.73
N LEU A 373 -12.26 7.68 -11.19
CA LEU A 373 -11.32 6.63 -11.63
C LEU A 373 -10.61 6.99 -12.95
N ASP A 374 -11.33 7.58 -13.90
CA ASP A 374 -10.75 8.06 -15.15
C ASP A 374 -9.88 9.32 -14.92
N GLU A 375 -10.28 10.23 -14.04
CA GLU A 375 -9.42 11.34 -13.59
C GLU A 375 -8.12 10.83 -12.94
N TRP A 376 -8.21 9.91 -11.97
CA TRP A 376 -7.04 9.30 -11.33
C TRP A 376 -6.06 8.75 -12.37
N ARG A 377 -6.56 8.04 -13.38
CA ARG A 377 -5.74 7.50 -14.48
C ARG A 377 -5.12 8.61 -15.33
N ASN A 378 -5.84 9.70 -15.59
CA ASN A 378 -5.35 10.82 -16.40
C ASN A 378 -4.30 11.68 -15.66
N PHE A 379 -4.34 11.73 -14.32
CA PHE A 379 -3.34 12.41 -13.49
C PHE A 379 -2.06 11.58 -13.22
N LEU A 380 -1.96 10.35 -13.74
CA LEU A 380 -0.73 9.54 -13.59
C LEU A 380 0.47 10.19 -14.31
N PRO A 381 1.65 10.29 -13.65
CA PRO A 381 2.89 10.72 -14.28
C PRO A 381 3.23 9.89 -15.53
N PRO A 382 3.93 10.46 -16.54
CA PRO A 382 4.18 9.79 -17.83
C PRO A 382 4.81 8.40 -17.71
N ALA A 383 5.66 8.16 -16.71
CA ALA A 383 6.29 6.85 -16.45
C ALA A 383 5.29 5.73 -16.05
N PHE A 384 4.08 6.10 -15.65
CA PHE A 384 3.03 5.20 -15.15
C PHE A 384 1.77 5.17 -16.02
N GLN A 385 1.72 5.92 -17.11
CA GLN A 385 0.57 5.92 -18.02
C GLN A 385 0.43 4.59 -18.76
N PHE A 386 -0.82 4.18 -18.99
CA PHE A 386 -1.16 2.91 -19.63
C PHE A 386 -2.40 3.02 -20.53
N THR A 387 -2.47 2.17 -21.55
CA THR A 387 -3.63 1.98 -22.44
C THR A 387 -4.60 0.93 -21.86
N ILE A 388 -5.81 0.84 -22.44
CA ILE A 388 -6.86 -0.11 -22.03
C ILE A 388 -7.14 -1.08 -23.19
N ASP A 389 -6.10 -1.82 -23.59
CA ASP A 389 -6.03 -2.77 -24.70
C ASP A 389 -5.56 -4.19 -24.22
N THR A 390 -4.81 -4.94 -25.02
CA THR A 390 -4.10 -6.17 -24.55
C THR A 390 -2.59 -6.09 -24.75
N GLN A 391 -2.04 -4.90 -25.00
CA GLN A 391 -0.62 -4.70 -25.25
C GLN A 391 0.17 -4.74 -23.93
N PRO A 392 1.43 -5.20 -23.95
CA PRO A 392 2.32 -5.09 -22.80
C PRO A 392 2.43 -3.64 -22.31
N ALA A 393 2.31 -3.43 -21.00
CA ALA A 393 2.58 -2.13 -20.39
C ALA A 393 4.08 -1.80 -20.49
N ALA A 394 4.42 -0.50 -20.47
CA ALA A 394 5.79 -0.03 -20.66
C ALA A 394 6.77 -0.51 -19.56
N ASN A 395 6.26 -0.80 -18.37
CA ASN A 395 7.00 -1.33 -17.22
C ASN A 395 6.03 -2.06 -16.25
N ALA A 396 6.56 -2.77 -15.26
CA ALA A 396 5.75 -3.49 -14.27
C ALA A 396 4.82 -2.56 -13.47
N ALA A 397 5.28 -1.35 -13.12
CA ALA A 397 4.52 -0.37 -12.34
C ALA A 397 3.25 0.11 -13.06
N SER A 398 3.37 0.55 -14.32
CA SER A 398 2.22 0.89 -15.18
C SER A 398 1.32 -0.31 -15.42
N GLY A 399 1.88 -1.52 -15.56
CA GLY A 399 1.13 -2.77 -15.68
C GLY A 399 0.29 -3.13 -14.45
N PHE A 400 0.82 -2.88 -13.25
CA PHE A 400 0.11 -3.10 -11.99
C PHE A 400 -0.95 -2.03 -11.72
N LEU A 401 -0.64 -0.75 -11.95
CA LEU A 401 -1.61 0.35 -11.84
C LEU A 401 -2.78 0.16 -12.82
N ARG A 402 -2.48 -0.37 -14.01
CA ARG A 402 -3.47 -0.80 -15.01
C ARG A 402 -4.38 -1.93 -14.50
N GLN A 403 -3.83 -2.96 -13.84
CA GLN A 403 -4.62 -4.02 -13.20
C GLN A 403 -5.52 -3.45 -12.09
N ARG A 404 -4.98 -2.57 -11.22
CA ARG A 404 -5.76 -1.90 -10.15
C ARG A 404 -6.92 -1.06 -10.70
N TYR A 405 -6.71 -0.32 -11.79
CA TYR A 405 -7.77 0.41 -12.50
C TYR A 405 -8.87 -0.52 -13.01
N LEU A 406 -8.51 -1.62 -13.68
CA LEU A 406 -9.47 -2.58 -14.24
C LEU A 406 -10.27 -3.30 -13.16
N THR A 407 -9.62 -3.69 -12.07
CA THR A 407 -10.25 -4.26 -10.87
C THR A 407 -11.26 -3.28 -10.26
N CYS A 408 -10.85 -2.03 -10.02
CA CYS A 408 -11.73 -1.00 -9.47
C CYS A 408 -12.94 -0.73 -10.36
N ARG A 409 -12.74 -0.63 -11.68
CA ARG A 409 -13.82 -0.45 -12.65
C ARG A 409 -14.82 -1.61 -12.64
N SER A 410 -14.38 -2.86 -12.45
CA SER A 410 -15.30 -3.99 -12.32
C SER A 410 -16.14 -3.89 -11.04
N VAL A 411 -15.52 -3.55 -9.90
CA VAL A 411 -16.21 -3.36 -8.61
C VAL A 411 -17.20 -2.18 -8.67
N ILE A 412 -16.85 -1.09 -9.37
CA ILE A 412 -17.73 0.07 -9.63
C ILE A 412 -18.98 -0.34 -10.43
N TYR A 413 -18.83 -1.08 -11.54
CA TYR A 413 -19.97 -1.40 -12.41
C TYR A 413 -20.78 -2.65 -12.00
N ARG A 414 -20.23 -3.50 -11.12
CA ARG A 414 -20.88 -4.73 -10.63
C ARG A 414 -22.32 -4.57 -10.04
N PRO A 415 -22.79 -3.42 -9.48
CA PRO A 415 -24.19 -3.29 -9.06
C PRO A 415 -25.18 -3.38 -10.23
N TYR A 416 -24.80 -2.94 -11.43
CA TYR A 416 -25.63 -3.10 -12.63
C TYR A 416 -25.81 -4.59 -12.98
N LEU A 417 -24.75 -5.40 -12.83
CA LEU A 417 -24.82 -6.85 -13.05
C LEU A 417 -25.71 -7.52 -12.00
N MET A 418 -25.58 -7.15 -10.72
CA MET A 418 -26.46 -7.63 -9.64
C MET A 418 -27.94 -7.31 -9.92
N TRP A 419 -28.24 -6.08 -10.32
CA TRP A 419 -29.60 -5.65 -10.67
C TRP A 419 -30.15 -6.40 -11.89
N LEU A 420 -29.38 -6.50 -12.97
CA LEU A 420 -29.77 -7.22 -14.20
C LEU A 420 -30.12 -8.68 -13.92
N LEU A 421 -29.28 -9.38 -13.15
CA LEU A 421 -29.48 -10.78 -12.81
C LEU A 421 -30.69 -10.95 -11.88
N SER A 422 -30.83 -10.09 -10.85
CA SER A 422 -31.95 -10.12 -9.90
C SER A 422 -33.30 -9.86 -10.58
N GLY A 423 -33.34 -8.93 -11.54
CA GLY A 423 -34.54 -8.61 -12.32
C GLY A 423 -35.09 -9.78 -13.15
N SER A 424 -34.25 -10.79 -13.45
CA SER A 424 -34.65 -11.98 -14.22
C SER A 424 -35.61 -12.94 -13.48
N ARG A 425 -35.99 -12.64 -12.22
CA ARG A 425 -36.90 -13.47 -11.39
C ARG A 425 -38.29 -12.88 -11.16
N GLY A 426 -38.61 -11.70 -11.71
CA GLY A 426 -39.93 -11.06 -11.60
C GLY A 426 -41.00 -11.75 -12.46
N GLY A 427 -41.33 -13.02 -12.15
CA GLY A 427 -42.13 -13.89 -13.01
C GLY A 427 -43.57 -14.17 -12.57
N ASN A 428 -44.10 -13.46 -11.56
CA ASN A 428 -45.47 -13.66 -11.05
C ASN A 428 -46.12 -12.40 -10.41
N ASP A 429 -45.59 -11.21 -10.71
CA ASP A 429 -46.25 -9.92 -10.44
C ASP A 429 -46.44 -9.17 -11.78
N ASP A 430 -47.53 -8.42 -11.94
CA ASP A 430 -47.89 -7.68 -13.17
C ASP A 430 -46.98 -6.46 -13.47
N LEU A 431 -45.79 -6.42 -12.88
CA LEU A 431 -44.66 -5.54 -13.22
C LEU A 431 -43.54 -6.29 -13.98
N SER A 432 -43.83 -7.52 -14.44
CA SER A 432 -42.85 -8.37 -15.14
C SER A 432 -42.24 -7.69 -16.38
N ALA A 433 -40.92 -7.85 -16.52
CA ALA A 433 -40.14 -7.53 -17.72
C ALA A 433 -40.29 -6.10 -18.30
N SER A 434 -40.13 -5.06 -17.46
CA SER A 434 -39.49 -3.84 -18.00
C SER A 434 -38.13 -4.24 -18.57
N THR A 435 -37.95 -4.09 -19.88
CA THR A 435 -36.71 -4.53 -20.55
C THR A 435 -35.54 -3.73 -19.97
N PRO A 436 -34.45 -4.39 -19.50
CA PRO A 436 -33.33 -3.69 -18.87
C PRO A 436 -32.83 -2.56 -19.77
N SER A 437 -32.76 -1.35 -19.22
CA SER A 437 -32.55 -0.15 -20.03
C SER A 437 -31.28 -0.25 -20.86
N GLN A 438 -31.24 0.44 -21.99
CA GLN A 438 -30.06 0.42 -22.87
C GLN A 438 -28.79 0.87 -22.12
N GLU A 439 -28.95 1.78 -21.16
CA GLU A 439 -27.91 2.20 -20.22
C GLU A 439 -27.54 1.12 -19.20
N ALA A 440 -28.52 0.43 -18.59
CA ALA A 440 -28.26 -0.70 -17.71
C ALA A 440 -27.42 -1.78 -18.40
N ARG A 441 -27.79 -2.13 -19.64
CA ARG A 441 -27.06 -3.09 -20.49
C ARG A 441 -25.66 -2.61 -20.86
N LYS A 442 -25.50 -1.33 -21.22
CA LYS A 442 -24.19 -0.68 -21.46
C LYS A 442 -23.29 -0.80 -20.24
N ASN A 443 -23.81 -0.53 -19.05
CA ASN A 443 -23.06 -0.52 -17.80
C ASN A 443 -22.76 -1.95 -17.29
N CYS A 444 -23.66 -2.92 -17.51
CA CYS A 444 -23.35 -4.34 -17.35
C CYS A 444 -22.20 -4.79 -18.26
N LYS A 445 -22.22 -4.38 -19.55
CA LYS A 445 -21.11 -4.65 -20.47
C LYS A 445 -19.81 -3.99 -19.96
N ALA A 446 -19.87 -2.75 -19.44
CA ALA A 446 -18.70 -2.07 -18.89
C ALA A 446 -18.06 -2.81 -17.68
N CYS A 447 -18.87 -3.53 -16.88
CA CYS A 447 -18.38 -4.45 -15.84
C CYS A 447 -17.67 -5.66 -16.44
N LEU A 448 -18.33 -6.37 -17.36
CA LEU A 448 -17.82 -7.61 -17.97
C LEU A 448 -16.57 -7.35 -18.82
N ASP A 449 -16.54 -6.21 -19.54
CA ASP A 449 -15.35 -5.72 -20.25
C ASP A 449 -14.21 -5.47 -19.27
N ALA A 450 -14.46 -4.88 -18.09
CA ALA A 450 -13.42 -4.64 -17.09
C ALA A 450 -12.85 -5.94 -16.51
N CYS A 451 -13.71 -6.93 -16.16
CA CYS A 451 -13.28 -8.27 -15.74
C CYS A 451 -12.44 -8.96 -16.82
N LEU A 452 -12.95 -9.04 -18.05
CA LEU A 452 -12.25 -9.68 -19.17
C LEU A 452 -10.90 -9.00 -19.45
N MET A 453 -10.86 -7.67 -19.45
CA MET A 453 -9.62 -6.93 -19.69
C MET A 453 -8.65 -7.03 -18.52
N HIS A 454 -9.12 -7.19 -17.27
CA HIS A 454 -8.27 -7.51 -16.12
C HIS A 454 -7.60 -8.87 -16.33
N ILE A 455 -8.40 -9.92 -16.55
CA ILE A 455 -7.94 -11.30 -16.81
C ILE A 455 -6.93 -11.35 -17.97
N LEU A 456 -7.23 -10.71 -19.11
CA LEU A 456 -6.34 -10.65 -20.28
C LEU A 456 -5.04 -9.87 -20.03
N ASN A 457 -4.98 -9.04 -18.97
CA ASN A 457 -3.80 -8.28 -18.55
C ASN A 457 -3.20 -8.78 -17.21
N LEU A 458 -3.65 -9.91 -16.67
CA LEU A 458 -2.96 -10.60 -15.58
C LEU A 458 -1.59 -11.08 -16.08
N ARG A 459 -0.53 -10.68 -15.38
CA ARG A 459 0.87 -11.02 -15.66
C ARG A 459 1.55 -11.29 -14.32
N GLY A 460 2.48 -12.24 -14.30
CA GLY A 460 3.26 -12.59 -13.11
C GLY A 460 4.35 -11.56 -12.80
N PHE A 461 3.96 -10.30 -12.53
CA PHE A 461 4.91 -9.27 -12.13
C PHE A 461 5.59 -9.66 -10.81
N SER A 462 6.88 -9.39 -10.67
CA SER A 462 7.69 -9.81 -9.51
C SER A 462 7.10 -9.36 -8.18
N GLN A 463 6.59 -8.13 -8.11
CA GLN A 463 5.88 -7.58 -6.95
C GLN A 463 4.53 -8.28 -6.66
N THR A 464 3.76 -8.62 -7.69
CA THR A 464 2.49 -9.36 -7.53
C THR A 464 2.72 -10.78 -7.02
N VAL A 465 3.85 -11.41 -7.40
CA VAL A 465 4.27 -12.71 -6.87
C VAL A 465 4.87 -12.60 -5.46
N LEU A 466 5.55 -11.49 -5.15
CA LEU A 466 6.20 -11.25 -3.86
C LEU A 466 5.21 -10.88 -2.74
N VAL A 467 4.22 -10.02 -3.03
CA VAL A 467 3.30 -9.48 -2.02
C VAL A 467 1.86 -9.37 -2.51
N ASP A 468 1.60 -8.65 -3.61
CA ASP A 468 0.26 -8.22 -4.04
C ASP A 468 -0.60 -9.33 -4.74
N SER A 469 -0.39 -10.59 -4.40
CA SER A 469 -1.09 -11.75 -5.01
C SER A 469 -2.63 -11.68 -4.94
N TRP A 470 -3.16 -10.88 -4.01
CA TRP A 470 -4.58 -10.62 -3.75
C TRP A 470 -5.27 -9.76 -4.82
N ILE A 471 -4.52 -9.12 -5.73
CA ILE A 471 -5.11 -8.45 -6.90
C ILE A 471 -5.76 -9.44 -7.89
N CYS A 472 -5.41 -10.73 -7.80
CA CYS A 472 -5.83 -11.79 -8.71
C CYS A 472 -7.05 -12.60 -8.23
N SER A 473 -7.58 -12.39 -7.02
CA SER A 473 -8.78 -13.07 -6.56
C SER A 473 -10.08 -12.34 -6.96
N LEU A 474 -10.01 -11.02 -7.15
CA LEU A 474 -11.14 -10.16 -7.54
C LEU A 474 -11.56 -10.27 -9.04
N SER A 475 -11.06 -11.27 -9.78
CA SER A 475 -11.13 -11.37 -11.26
C SER A 475 -12.15 -12.39 -11.79
#